data_AF-A0A1V5HVQ1-F1
#
_entry.id   AF-A0A1V5HVQ1-F1
#
_cell.length_a   1.000
_cell.length_b   1.000
_cell.length_c   1.000
_cell.angle_alpha   90.00
_cell.angle_beta   90.00
_cell.angle_gamma   90.00
#
_symmetry.space_group_name_H-M   'P 1'
#
loop_
_entity.id
_entity.type
_entity.pdbx_description
1 polymer ?
#
loop_
_entity_poly.entity_id
_entity_poly.type
_entity_poly.pdbx_seq_one_letter_code
_entity_poly.pdbx_strand_id
1 'polypeptide(L)'
;MNKFIQYLLILILSLAFGAMACLMSESLIFFGAVAFCFFLGLTLLVRPLFLHYAERERKRHEGYRFVNSFIISYSSNQSLEKAYAASSEYSGPELTEILKGIESKDIPARLDYLKTYFDNDLYAMFLSLFHLYEEQGGDLLTISKGLLDEITRVEEAGDASNRESLKNLRDFLLLWVFSLAIFLFLRYGLATFYSSLVKSPVYLLTIGVFFGFFLISLVIYAFRFAEAKPRLLKGPTHEKAA
;
A
#
# COMPACT_ATOMS: atom_id res chain seq x y z
N MET A 1 11.13 -5.10 6.43
CA MET A 1 11.38 -6.48 5.91
C MET A 1 12.68 -6.48 5.13
N ASN A 2 13.59 -7.44 5.37
CA ASN A 2 14.87 -7.47 4.68
C ASN A 2 14.65 -7.68 3.17
N LYS A 3 15.32 -6.87 2.32
CA LYS A 3 15.22 -6.97 0.85
C LYS A 3 15.47 -8.40 0.37
N PHE A 4 16.40 -9.10 1.02
CA PHE A 4 16.70 -10.51 0.75
C PHE A 4 15.47 -11.43 0.91
N ILE A 5 14.72 -11.28 1.99
CA ILE A 5 13.52 -12.08 2.27
C ILE A 5 12.46 -11.83 1.20
N GLN A 6 12.29 -10.59 0.76
CA GLN A 6 11.34 -10.24 -0.33
C GLN A 6 11.69 -10.96 -1.64
N TYR A 7 12.94 -10.91 -2.08
CA TYR A 7 13.37 -11.59 -3.29
C TYR A 7 13.28 -13.11 -3.19
N LEU A 8 13.59 -13.66 -2.01
CA LEU A 8 13.46 -15.08 -1.75
C LEU A 8 11.99 -15.54 -1.88
N LEU A 9 11.04 -14.79 -1.31
CA LEU A 9 9.62 -15.08 -1.44
C LEU A 9 9.12 -14.99 -2.89
N ILE A 10 9.55 -13.96 -3.63
CA ILE A 10 9.22 -13.80 -5.06
C ILE A 10 9.76 -15.00 -5.87
N LEU A 11 11.00 -15.42 -5.59
CA LEU A 11 11.62 -16.56 -6.26
C LEU A 11 10.84 -17.85 -5.98
N ILE A 12 10.55 -18.16 -4.71
CA ILE A 12 9.79 -19.35 -4.32
C ILE A 12 8.41 -19.36 -4.99
N LEU A 13 7.71 -18.22 -4.99
CA LEU A 13 6.38 -18.11 -5.59
C LEU A 13 6.44 -18.31 -7.11
N SER A 14 7.44 -17.74 -7.77
CA SER A 14 7.64 -17.89 -9.22
C SER A 14 7.96 -19.33 -9.60
N LEU A 15 8.81 -20.01 -8.81
CA LEU A 15 9.11 -21.43 -9.00
C LEU A 15 7.88 -22.31 -8.75
N ALA A 16 7.03 -21.98 -7.78
CA ALA A 16 5.79 -22.70 -7.53
C ALA A 16 4.84 -22.61 -8.74
N PHE A 17 4.66 -21.42 -9.33
CA PHE A 17 3.86 -21.28 -10.55
C PHE A 17 4.49 -21.96 -11.77
N GLY A 18 5.81 -21.90 -11.91
CA GLY A 18 6.54 -22.68 -12.92
C GLY A 18 6.31 -24.18 -12.77
N ALA A 19 6.38 -24.70 -11.53
CA ALA A 19 6.14 -26.12 -11.25
C ALA A 19 4.71 -26.53 -11.59
N MET A 20 3.72 -25.68 -11.27
CA MET A 20 2.32 -25.91 -11.67
C MET A 20 2.16 -25.91 -13.19
N ALA A 21 2.80 -24.99 -13.91
CA ALA A 21 2.80 -24.98 -15.37
C ALA A 21 3.47 -26.21 -15.98
N CYS A 22 4.58 -26.68 -15.39
CA CYS A 22 5.26 -27.91 -15.78
C CYS A 22 4.36 -29.13 -15.60
N LEU A 23 3.66 -29.19 -14.46
CA LEU A 23 2.73 -30.25 -14.14
C LEU A 23 1.54 -30.27 -15.12
N MET A 24 1.09 -29.12 -15.60
CA MET A 24 -0.01 -29.04 -16.57
C MET A 24 0.41 -29.24 -18.03
N SER A 25 1.67 -29.02 -18.40
CA SER A 25 2.14 -29.10 -19.78
C SER A 25 3.05 -30.28 -20.07
N GLU A 26 3.56 -30.95 -19.04
CA GLU A 26 4.61 -31.98 -19.10
C GLU A 26 5.89 -31.50 -19.79
N SER A 27 6.13 -30.19 -19.79
CA SER A 27 7.25 -29.57 -20.49
C SER A 27 8.08 -28.68 -19.55
N LEU A 28 9.37 -28.97 -19.49
CA LEU A 28 10.35 -28.14 -18.77
C LEU A 28 10.52 -26.75 -19.41
N ILE A 29 10.19 -26.60 -20.70
CA ILE A 29 10.22 -25.30 -21.37
C ILE A 29 9.17 -24.37 -20.76
N PHE A 30 7.96 -24.88 -20.53
CA PHE A 30 6.89 -24.14 -19.89
C PHE A 30 7.20 -23.82 -18.42
N PHE A 31 7.87 -24.73 -17.69
CA PHE A 31 8.41 -24.43 -16.36
C PHE A 31 9.27 -23.17 -16.37
N GLY A 32 10.31 -23.16 -17.20
CA GLY A 32 11.27 -22.07 -17.27
C GLY A 32 10.61 -20.77 -17.72
N ALA A 33 9.78 -20.83 -18.77
CA ALA A 33 9.09 -19.66 -19.31
C ALA A 33 8.16 -19.01 -18.28
N VAL A 34 7.29 -19.79 -17.61
CA VAL A 34 6.35 -19.26 -16.63
C VAL A 34 7.09 -18.76 -15.39
N ALA A 35 8.04 -19.53 -14.84
CA ALA A 35 8.82 -19.10 -13.68
C ALA A 35 9.57 -17.79 -13.95
N PHE A 36 10.19 -17.66 -15.12
CA PHE A 36 10.92 -16.45 -15.51
C PHE A 36 9.99 -15.25 -15.69
N CYS A 37 8.85 -15.42 -16.39
CA CYS A 37 7.88 -14.35 -16.58
C CYS A 37 7.28 -13.86 -15.25
N PHE A 38 6.93 -14.78 -14.35
CA PHE A 38 6.44 -14.43 -13.01
C PHE A 38 7.52 -13.74 -12.19
N PHE A 39 8.76 -14.22 -12.23
CA PHE A 39 9.87 -13.60 -11.51
C PHE A 39 10.10 -12.16 -11.96
N LEU A 40 10.13 -11.93 -13.28
CA LEU A 40 10.25 -10.58 -13.85
C LEU A 40 9.05 -9.71 -13.50
N GLY A 41 7.83 -10.19 -13.71
CA GLY A 41 6.60 -9.42 -13.44
C GLY A 41 6.48 -9.02 -11.98
N LEU A 42 6.75 -9.94 -11.05
CA LEU A 42 6.71 -9.67 -9.61
C LEU A 42 7.83 -8.72 -9.17
N THR A 43 9.04 -8.88 -9.72
CA THR A 43 10.20 -8.06 -9.34
C THR A 43 10.15 -6.65 -9.92
N LEU A 44 9.78 -6.52 -11.19
CA LEU A 44 9.81 -5.25 -11.92
C LEU A 44 8.55 -4.42 -11.75
N LEU A 45 7.37 -5.06 -11.61
CA LEU A 45 6.10 -4.34 -11.54
C LEU A 45 5.58 -4.32 -10.10
N VAL A 46 5.36 -5.49 -9.50
CA VAL A 46 4.63 -5.61 -8.23
C VAL A 46 5.44 -5.09 -7.05
N ARG A 47 6.72 -5.45 -6.94
CA ARG A 47 7.59 -5.02 -5.84
C ARG A 47 7.70 -3.50 -5.70
N PRO A 48 8.04 -2.71 -6.75
CA PRO A 48 8.15 -1.26 -6.58
C PRO A 48 6.82 -0.61 -6.19
N LEU A 49 5.68 -1.12 -6.68
CA LEU A 49 4.35 -0.66 -6.28
C LEU A 49 4.12 -0.82 -4.77
N PHE A 50 4.41 -2.00 -4.22
CA PHE A 50 4.25 -2.26 -2.79
C PHE A 50 5.22 -1.45 -1.92
N LEU A 51 6.47 -1.25 -2.38
CA LEU A 51 7.44 -0.44 -1.65
C LEU A 51 7.00 1.02 -1.60
N HIS A 52 6.59 1.59 -2.74
CA HIS A 52 6.12 2.95 -2.81
C HIS A 52 4.85 3.17 -1.96
N TYR A 53 3.91 2.22 -2.01
CA TYR A 53 2.72 2.23 -1.16
C TYR A 53 3.09 2.20 0.33
N ALA A 54 3.95 1.26 0.74
CA ALA A 54 4.35 1.11 2.15
C ALA A 54 5.09 2.35 2.68
N GLU A 55 5.95 2.97 1.86
CA GLU A 55 6.63 4.21 2.22
C GLU A 55 5.65 5.37 2.41
N ARG A 56 4.72 5.55 1.46
CA ARG A 56 3.69 6.58 1.52
C ARG A 56 2.79 6.41 2.74
N GLU A 57 2.35 5.18 2.99
CA GLU A 57 1.48 4.85 4.12
C GLU A 57 2.18 5.10 5.47
N ARG A 58 3.45 4.71 5.57
CA ARG A 58 4.27 5.02 6.75
C ARG A 58 4.38 6.52 6.98
N LYS A 59 4.75 7.31 5.96
CA LYS A 59 4.88 8.78 6.07
C LYS A 59 3.55 9.42 6.47
N ARG A 60 2.43 8.89 5.95
CA ARG A 60 1.08 9.33 6.31
C ARG A 60 0.79 9.12 7.80
N HIS A 61 1.00 7.91 8.32
CA HIS A 61 0.79 7.63 9.75
C HIS A 61 1.75 8.41 10.65
N GLU A 62 3.02 8.54 10.26
CA GLU A 62 3.99 9.39 10.96
C GLU A 62 3.50 10.85 11.02
N GLY A 63 2.94 11.38 9.92
CA GLY A 63 2.38 12.73 9.87
C GLY A 63 1.16 12.91 10.76
N TYR A 64 0.22 11.95 10.78
CA TYR A 64 -0.97 12.01 11.63
C TYR A 64 -0.59 12.01 13.10
N ARG A 65 0.30 11.10 13.49
CA ARG A 65 0.83 11.03 14.85
C ARG A 65 1.55 12.31 15.23
N PHE A 66 2.40 12.84 14.34
CA PHE A 66 3.13 14.07 14.57
C PHE A 66 2.17 15.24 14.85
N VAL A 67 1.18 15.45 13.97
CA VAL A 67 0.19 16.53 14.12
C VAL A 67 -0.62 16.39 15.41
N ASN A 68 -1.12 15.19 15.68
CA ASN A 68 -1.92 14.93 16.88
C ASN A 68 -1.10 15.15 18.17
N SER A 69 0.10 14.59 18.24
CA SER A 69 1.01 14.78 19.37
C SER A 69 1.41 16.25 19.54
N PHE A 70 1.64 16.98 18.44
CA PHE A 70 1.99 18.40 18.49
C PHE A 70 0.85 19.21 19.12
N ILE A 71 -0.38 19.06 18.62
CA ILE A 71 -1.54 19.84 19.10
C ILE A 71 -1.82 19.53 20.58
N ILE A 72 -1.80 18.26 20.99
CA ILE A 72 -2.05 17.85 22.38
C ILE A 72 -0.93 18.35 23.32
N SER A 73 0.33 18.19 22.93
CA SER A 73 1.45 18.64 23.75
C SER A 73 1.50 20.15 23.85
N TYR A 74 1.10 20.87 22.79
CA TYR A 74 0.96 22.31 22.80
C TYR A 74 -0.16 22.76 23.75
N SER A 75 -1.33 22.16 23.69
CA SER A 75 -2.47 22.55 24.54
C SER A 75 -2.16 22.39 26.04
N SER A 76 -1.35 21.40 26.39
CA SER A 76 -0.92 21.13 27.77
C SER A 76 0.20 22.08 28.24
N ASN A 77 1.21 22.30 27.41
CA ASN A 77 2.44 22.99 27.82
C ASN A 77 2.52 24.46 27.40
N GLN A 78 1.65 24.90 26.48
CA GLN A 78 1.63 26.25 25.89
C GLN A 78 3.00 26.69 25.34
N SER A 79 3.80 25.73 24.87
CA SER A 79 5.17 25.95 24.40
C SER A 79 5.41 25.16 23.12
N LEU A 80 5.76 25.88 22.05
CA LEU A 80 6.04 25.32 20.73
C LEU A 80 7.22 24.35 20.75
N GLU A 81 8.28 24.68 21.48
CA GLU A 81 9.46 23.82 21.62
C GLU A 81 9.12 22.48 22.29
N LYS A 82 8.35 22.51 23.38
CA LYS A 82 7.93 21.28 24.07
C LYS A 82 6.98 20.45 23.21
N ALA A 83 6.07 21.10 22.49
CA ALA A 83 5.14 20.44 21.58
C ALA A 83 5.88 19.75 20.43
N TYR A 84 6.84 20.44 19.83
CA TYR A 84 7.69 19.93 18.76
C TYR A 84 8.58 18.77 19.23
N ALA A 85 9.20 18.90 20.40
CA ALA A 85 10.03 17.84 20.97
C ALA A 85 9.20 16.57 21.23
N ALA A 86 8.00 16.72 21.79
CA ALA A 86 7.10 15.60 22.07
C ALA A 86 6.58 14.93 20.79
N SER A 87 6.23 15.71 19.75
CA SER A 87 5.80 15.15 18.47
C SER A 87 6.93 14.45 17.71
N SER A 88 8.17 14.86 17.96
CA SER A 88 9.37 14.30 17.34
C SER A 88 9.89 13.02 18.00
N GLU A 89 9.51 12.74 19.25
CA GLU A 89 10.05 11.64 20.08
C GLU A 89 9.88 10.26 19.43
N TYR A 90 8.78 10.05 18.70
CA TYR A 90 8.44 8.76 18.10
C TYR A 90 8.60 8.71 16.58
N SER A 91 9.49 9.54 16.07
CA SER A 91 9.79 9.63 14.64
C SER A 91 10.49 8.37 14.14
N GLY A 92 10.16 7.95 12.92
CA GLY A 92 10.94 6.92 12.22
C GLY A 92 12.38 7.37 11.98
N PRO A 93 13.29 6.45 11.61
CA PRO A 93 14.70 6.76 11.40
C PRO A 93 14.93 7.82 10.32
N GLU A 94 14.17 7.77 9.22
CA GLU A 94 14.25 8.77 8.13
C GLU A 94 13.80 10.17 8.60
N LEU A 95 12.66 10.26 9.29
CA LEU A 95 12.18 11.52 9.84
C LEU A 95 13.18 12.08 10.87
N THR A 96 13.75 11.22 11.73
CA THR A 96 14.74 11.62 12.73
C THR A 96 15.98 12.27 12.09
N GLU A 97 16.45 11.73 10.97
CA GLU A 97 17.58 12.30 10.22
C GLU A 97 17.22 13.69 9.67
N ILE A 98 16.02 13.83 9.11
CA ILE A 98 15.51 15.12 8.62
C ILE A 98 15.41 16.14 9.76
N LEU A 99 14.85 15.75 10.91
CA LEU A 99 14.68 16.61 12.08
C LEU A 99 16.03 17.15 12.60
N LYS A 100 17.07 16.30 12.62
CA LYS A 100 18.44 16.73 12.96
C LYS A 100 19.01 17.73 11.97
N GLY A 101 18.73 17.55 10.68
CA GLY A 101 19.17 18.46 9.62
C GLY A 101 18.57 19.87 9.71
N ILE A 102 17.45 20.03 10.42
CA ILE A 102 16.73 21.31 10.58
C ILE A 102 16.73 21.85 12.01
N GLU A 103 17.49 21.24 12.92
CA GLU A 103 17.52 21.60 14.34
C GLU A 103 17.95 23.05 14.58
N SER A 104 18.75 23.65 13.70
CA SER A 104 19.17 25.05 13.83
C SER A 104 18.10 26.09 13.45
N LYS A 105 16.98 25.66 12.83
CA LYS A 105 15.88 26.56 12.42
C LYS A 105 14.93 26.83 13.58
N ASP A 106 14.17 27.89 13.49
CA ASP A 106 13.02 28.19 14.35
C ASP A 106 11.85 27.22 14.09
N ILE A 107 10.97 27.03 15.08
CA ILE A 107 9.86 26.06 14.99
C ILE A 107 8.98 26.28 13.75
N PRO A 108 8.51 27.50 13.41
CA PRO A 108 7.68 27.70 12.22
C PRO A 108 8.37 27.21 10.95
N ALA A 109 9.64 27.58 10.75
CA ALA A 109 10.40 27.11 9.59
C ALA A 109 10.68 25.61 9.60
N ARG A 110 10.81 24.97 10.78
CA ARG A 110 10.91 23.50 10.88
C ARG A 110 9.62 22.83 10.44
N LEU A 111 8.46 23.35 10.87
CA LEU A 111 7.15 22.83 10.48
C LEU A 111 6.91 22.97 8.96
N ASP A 112 7.21 24.14 8.39
CA ASP A 112 7.09 24.34 6.94
C ASP A 112 8.00 23.39 6.14
N TYR A 113 9.21 23.12 6.65
CA TYR A 113 10.14 22.18 6.00
C TYR A 113 9.57 20.76 5.93
N LEU A 114 8.91 20.31 7.00
CA LEU A 114 8.30 18.98 7.11
C LEU A 114 7.15 18.75 6.12
N LYS A 115 6.59 19.80 5.52
CA LYS A 115 5.57 19.69 4.45
C LYS A 115 6.05 18.83 3.29
N THR A 116 7.32 19.00 2.91
CA THR A 116 7.95 18.25 1.81
C THR A 116 8.11 16.76 2.14
N TYR A 117 8.29 16.43 3.42
CA TYR A 117 8.44 15.05 3.87
C TYR A 117 7.10 14.32 3.94
N PHE A 118 6.10 14.95 4.57
CA PHE A 118 4.81 14.31 4.83
C PHE A 118 3.90 14.22 3.60
N ASP A 119 4.02 15.15 2.66
CA ASP A 119 3.28 15.22 1.38
C ASP A 119 1.84 14.71 1.49
N ASN A 120 1.11 15.24 2.47
CA ASN A 120 -0.27 14.86 2.73
C ASN A 120 -1.14 16.08 3.04
N ASP A 121 -2.41 16.00 2.65
CA ASP A 121 -3.36 17.12 2.73
C ASP A 121 -3.64 17.52 4.19
N LEU A 122 -3.61 16.56 5.13
CA LEU A 122 -3.84 16.81 6.56
C LEU A 122 -2.72 17.66 7.18
N TYR A 123 -1.48 17.43 6.78
CA TYR A 123 -0.34 18.23 7.22
C TYR A 123 -0.38 19.63 6.62
N ALA A 124 -0.81 19.77 5.36
CA ALA A 124 -1.02 21.08 4.75
C ALA A 124 -2.13 21.87 5.46
N MET A 125 -3.22 21.21 5.85
CA MET A 125 -4.27 21.82 6.68
C MET A 125 -3.75 22.20 8.06
N PHE A 126 -2.98 21.32 8.71
CA PHE A 126 -2.31 21.62 9.98
C PHE A 126 -1.46 22.91 9.90
N LEU A 127 -0.58 23.02 8.89
CA LEU A 127 0.22 24.22 8.70
C LEU A 127 -0.63 25.47 8.50
N SER A 128 -1.73 25.36 7.74
CA SER A 128 -2.63 26.49 7.52
C SER A 128 -3.28 26.96 8.82
N LEU A 129 -3.70 26.03 9.70
CA LEU A 129 -4.24 26.35 11.02
C LEU A 129 -3.18 26.89 11.98
N PHE A 130 -1.95 26.38 11.87
CA PHE A 130 -0.81 26.86 12.65
C PHE A 130 -0.47 28.33 12.31
N HIS A 131 -0.36 28.65 11.01
CA HIS A 131 -0.13 30.02 10.55
C HIS A 131 -1.26 30.97 10.98
N LEU A 132 -2.52 30.52 10.89
CA LEU A 132 -3.67 31.26 11.40
C LEU A 132 -3.56 31.55 12.90
N TYR A 133 -3.10 30.57 13.68
CA TYR A 133 -2.84 30.71 15.10
C TYR A 133 -1.69 31.70 15.39
N GLU A 134 -0.60 31.70 14.61
CA GLU A 134 0.48 32.68 14.79
C GLU A 134 0.04 34.12 14.48
N GLU A 135 -0.80 34.30 13.45
CA GLU A 135 -1.28 35.62 13.04
C GLU A 135 -2.35 36.18 14.00
N GLN A 136 -3.29 35.34 14.45
CA GLN A 136 -4.47 35.78 15.19
C GLN A 136 -4.43 35.46 16.69
N GLY A 137 -3.51 34.60 17.12
CA GLY A 137 -3.45 34.06 18.46
C GLY A 137 -4.65 33.14 18.77
N GLY A 138 -4.94 32.99 20.08
CA GLY A 138 -6.06 32.19 20.57
C GLY A 138 -5.63 30.83 21.10
N ASP A 139 -6.56 29.88 21.11
CA ASP A 139 -6.31 28.50 21.53
C ASP A 139 -6.18 27.58 20.32
N LEU A 140 -4.95 27.13 20.05
CA LEU A 140 -4.63 26.23 18.95
C LEU A 140 -5.46 24.94 18.98
N LEU A 141 -5.80 24.44 20.17
CA LEU A 141 -6.61 23.24 20.31
C LEU A 141 -8.03 23.46 19.78
N THR A 142 -8.63 24.59 20.13
CA THR A 142 -9.96 24.97 19.65
C THR A 142 -9.98 25.16 18.14
N ILE A 143 -8.96 25.82 17.57
CA ILE A 143 -8.82 26.03 16.12
C ILE A 143 -8.61 24.69 15.38
N SER A 144 -7.86 23.76 15.99
CA SER A 144 -7.48 22.49 15.38
C SER A 144 -8.47 21.35 15.63
N LYS A 145 -9.55 21.57 16.39
CA LYS A 145 -10.51 20.52 16.74
C LYS A 145 -11.10 19.83 15.50
N GLY A 146 -11.50 20.60 14.50
CA GLY A 146 -12.03 20.05 13.24
C GLY A 146 -10.99 19.21 12.49
N LEU A 147 -9.71 19.55 12.59
CA LEU A 147 -8.63 18.76 12.00
C LEU A 147 -8.40 17.45 12.76
N LEU A 148 -8.44 17.47 14.10
CA LEU A 148 -8.30 16.25 14.90
C LEU A 148 -9.45 15.27 14.66
N ASP A 149 -10.68 15.77 14.55
CA ASP A 149 -11.85 14.98 14.20
C ASP A 149 -11.69 14.37 12.79
N GLU A 150 -11.16 15.14 11.83
CA GLU A 150 -10.86 14.66 10.49
C GLU A 150 -9.74 13.60 10.46
N ILE A 151 -8.64 13.80 11.19
CA ILE A 151 -7.55 12.81 11.31
C ILE A 151 -8.11 11.49 11.83
N THR A 152 -8.90 11.54 12.92
CA THR A 152 -9.53 10.35 13.51
C THR A 152 -10.44 9.65 12.50
N ARG A 153 -11.30 10.41 11.80
CA ARG A 153 -12.17 9.87 10.75
C ARG A 153 -11.39 9.20 9.63
N VAL A 154 -10.27 9.79 9.21
CA VAL A 154 -9.42 9.26 8.14
C VAL A 154 -8.71 7.98 8.58
N GLU A 155 -8.26 7.89 9.83
CA GLU A 155 -7.68 6.66 10.39
C GLU A 155 -8.73 5.54 10.46
N GLU A 156 -9.91 5.80 11.01
CA GLU A 156 -10.99 4.80 11.12
C GLU A 156 -11.43 4.28 9.74
N ALA A 157 -11.57 5.18 8.77
CA ALA A 157 -11.90 4.80 7.40
C ALA A 157 -10.74 4.08 6.69
N GLY A 158 -9.49 4.40 7.04
CA GLY A 158 -8.30 3.65 6.61
C GLY A 158 -8.33 2.21 7.11
N ASP A 159 -8.63 2.00 8.38
CA ASP A 159 -8.78 0.68 8.99
C ASP A 159 -9.91 -0.13 8.37
N ALA A 160 -11.06 0.51 8.12
CA ALA A 160 -12.18 -0.11 7.43
C ALA A 160 -11.79 -0.53 6.00
N SER A 161 -11.11 0.35 5.26
CA SER A 161 -10.62 0.08 3.90
C SER A 161 -9.59 -1.06 3.87
N ASN A 162 -8.72 -1.15 4.87
CA ASN A 162 -7.75 -2.24 4.99
C ASN A 162 -8.46 -3.59 5.23
N ARG A 163 -9.48 -3.62 6.08
CA ARG A 163 -10.31 -4.83 6.30
C ARG A 163 -11.01 -5.27 5.02
N GLU A 164 -11.58 -4.33 4.27
CA GLU A 164 -12.22 -4.63 2.98
C GLU A 164 -11.19 -5.14 1.96
N SER A 165 -9.99 -4.53 1.92
CA SER A 165 -8.90 -4.95 1.04
C SER A 165 -8.40 -6.36 1.36
N LEU A 166 -8.31 -6.73 2.63
CA LEU A 166 -7.97 -8.10 3.04
C LEU A 166 -9.04 -9.11 2.62
N LYS A 167 -10.32 -8.75 2.73
CA LYS A 167 -11.43 -9.58 2.24
C LYS A 167 -11.32 -9.78 0.73
N ASN A 168 -11.09 -8.70 -0.03
CA ASN A 168 -10.92 -8.76 -1.48
C ASN A 168 -9.70 -9.60 -1.88
N LEU A 169 -8.59 -9.52 -1.14
CA LEU A 169 -7.42 -10.35 -1.36
C LEU A 169 -7.74 -11.83 -1.19
N ARG A 170 -8.46 -12.18 -0.11
CA ARG A 170 -8.89 -13.55 0.14
C ARG A 170 -9.79 -14.06 -0.98
N ASP A 171 -10.77 -13.26 -1.41
CA ASP A 171 -11.71 -13.64 -2.47
C ASP A 171 -10.98 -13.80 -3.82
N PHE A 172 -9.98 -12.95 -4.11
CA PHE A 172 -9.08 -13.09 -5.26
C PHE A 172 -8.25 -14.37 -5.20
N LEU A 173 -7.64 -14.68 -4.05
CA LEU A 173 -6.86 -15.91 -3.86
C LEU A 173 -7.73 -17.17 -4.02
N LEU A 174 -8.95 -17.17 -3.46
CA LEU A 174 -9.89 -18.28 -3.60
C LEU A 174 -10.24 -18.52 -5.07
N LEU A 175 -10.52 -17.47 -5.84
CA LEU A 175 -10.81 -17.58 -7.27
C LEU A 175 -9.69 -18.32 -8.03
N TRP A 176 -8.44 -17.95 -7.76
CA TRP A 176 -7.27 -18.56 -8.41
C TRP A 176 -6.99 -19.98 -7.92
N VAL A 177 -7.19 -20.26 -6.64
CA VAL A 177 -7.08 -21.61 -6.09
C VAL A 177 -8.10 -22.54 -6.75
N PHE A 178 -9.37 -22.12 -6.87
CA PHE A 178 -10.38 -22.91 -7.57
C PHE A 178 -10.06 -23.09 -9.05
N SER A 179 -9.56 -22.04 -9.72
CA SER A 179 -9.14 -22.12 -11.12
C SER A 179 -8.03 -23.16 -11.30
N LEU A 180 -7.02 -23.17 -10.44
CA LEU A 180 -5.94 -24.17 -10.46
C LEU A 180 -6.45 -25.57 -10.11
N ALA A 181 -7.39 -25.69 -9.17
CA ALA A 181 -7.98 -26.96 -8.79
C ALA A 181 -8.72 -27.63 -9.97
N ILE A 182 -9.38 -26.86 -10.83
CA ILE A 182 -10.02 -27.37 -12.05
C ILE A 182 -8.99 -28.03 -12.98
N PHE A 183 -7.82 -27.40 -13.18
CA PHE A 183 -6.76 -27.99 -13.99
C PHE A 183 -6.15 -29.24 -13.35
N LEU A 184 -5.97 -29.25 -12.02
CA LEU A 184 -5.54 -30.45 -11.31
C LEU A 184 -6.55 -31.59 -11.46
N PHE A 185 -7.85 -31.28 -11.37
CA PHE A 185 -8.92 -32.25 -11.61
C PHE A 185 -8.90 -32.76 -13.06
N LEU A 186 -8.67 -31.89 -14.04
CA LEU A 186 -8.53 -32.31 -15.44
C LEU A 186 -7.35 -33.29 -15.62
N ARG A 187 -6.21 -33.02 -14.98
CA ARG A 187 -5.02 -33.88 -15.06
C ARG A 187 -5.24 -35.24 -14.37
N TYR A 188 -5.75 -35.22 -13.14
CA TYR A 188 -5.82 -36.44 -12.32
C TYR A 188 -7.15 -37.16 -12.41
N GLY A 189 -8.27 -36.43 -12.45
CA GLY A 189 -9.61 -36.98 -12.57
C GLY A 189 -9.97 -37.46 -13.97
N LEU A 190 -9.36 -36.87 -15.01
CA LEU A 190 -9.59 -37.22 -16.42
C LEU A 190 -8.31 -37.62 -17.14
N ALA A 191 -7.41 -38.36 -16.47
CA ALA A 191 -6.06 -38.67 -16.96
C ALA A 191 -6.02 -39.24 -18.39
N THR A 192 -6.94 -40.15 -18.75
CA THR A 192 -7.01 -40.73 -20.10
C THR A 192 -7.32 -39.68 -21.16
N PHE A 193 -8.25 -38.76 -20.87
CA PHE A 193 -8.59 -37.65 -21.76
C PHE A 193 -7.46 -36.61 -21.82
N TYR A 194 -6.85 -36.31 -20.68
CA TYR A 194 -5.71 -35.40 -20.57
C TYR A 194 -4.53 -35.86 -21.45
N SER A 195 -4.20 -37.16 -21.47
CA SER A 195 -3.10 -37.68 -22.30
C SER A 195 -3.33 -37.49 -23.82
N SER A 196 -4.60 -37.37 -24.22
CA SER A 196 -4.96 -37.03 -25.61
C SER A 196 -4.89 -35.52 -25.85
N LEU A 197 -5.27 -34.70 -24.86
CA LEU A 197 -5.23 -33.23 -24.93
C LEU A 197 -3.81 -32.66 -24.94
N VAL A 198 -2.89 -33.20 -24.14
CA VAL A 198 -1.55 -32.62 -23.96
C VAL A 198 -0.73 -32.61 -25.25
N LYS A 199 -1.07 -33.50 -26.20
CA LYS A 199 -0.47 -33.57 -27.54
C LYS A 199 -0.95 -32.44 -28.46
N SER A 200 -2.07 -31.80 -28.13
CA SER A 200 -2.62 -30.71 -28.93
C SER A 200 -1.89 -29.39 -28.63
N PRO A 201 -1.35 -28.70 -29.65
CA PRO A 201 -0.72 -27.40 -29.45
C PRO A 201 -1.70 -26.35 -28.91
N VAL A 202 -3.00 -26.51 -29.18
CA VAL A 202 -4.06 -25.63 -28.68
C VAL A 202 -4.15 -25.69 -27.16
N TYR A 203 -3.99 -26.88 -26.57
CA TYR A 203 -4.04 -27.05 -25.11
C TYR A 203 -2.85 -26.34 -24.44
N LEU A 204 -1.65 -26.52 -24.98
CA LEU A 204 -0.44 -25.86 -24.47
C LEU A 204 -0.54 -24.34 -24.57
N LEU A 205 -1.07 -23.82 -25.68
CA LEU A 205 -1.32 -22.39 -25.84
C LEU A 205 -2.35 -21.87 -24.81
N THR A 206 -3.39 -22.65 -24.53
CA THR A 206 -4.40 -22.30 -23.52
C THR A 206 -3.79 -22.21 -22.12
N ILE A 207 -2.88 -23.11 -21.75
CA ILE A 207 -2.14 -23.03 -20.48
C ILE A 207 -1.29 -21.76 -20.44
N GLY A 208 -0.57 -21.45 -21.52
CA GLY A 208 0.23 -20.23 -21.62
C GLY A 208 -0.61 -18.96 -21.42
N VAL A 209 -1.75 -18.88 -22.11
CA VAL A 209 -2.71 -17.77 -21.97
C VAL A 209 -3.26 -17.70 -20.55
N PHE A 210 -3.59 -18.83 -19.94
CA PHE A 210 -4.10 -18.87 -18.56
C PHE A 210 -3.09 -18.27 -17.56
N PHE A 211 -1.83 -18.70 -17.59
CA PHE A 211 -0.80 -18.13 -16.71
C PHE A 211 -0.47 -16.67 -17.04
N GLY A 212 -0.50 -16.29 -18.32
CA GLY A 212 -0.37 -14.89 -18.73
C GLY A 212 -1.49 -14.01 -18.16
N PHE A 213 -2.75 -14.46 -18.28
CA PHE A 213 -3.91 -13.77 -17.72
C PHE A 213 -3.82 -13.69 -16.19
N PHE A 214 -3.33 -14.75 -15.54
CA PHE A 214 -3.10 -14.73 -14.10
C PHE A 214 -2.07 -13.67 -13.69
N LEU A 215 -0.91 -13.63 -14.35
CA LEU A 215 0.11 -12.63 -14.07
C LEU A 215 -0.43 -11.20 -14.27
N ILE A 216 -1.15 -10.96 -15.36
CA ILE A 216 -1.79 -9.66 -15.64
C ILE A 216 -2.78 -9.30 -14.54
N SER A 217 -3.63 -10.24 -14.12
CA SER A 217 -4.61 -10.00 -13.06
C SER A 217 -3.96 -9.64 -11.73
N LEU A 218 -2.83 -10.29 -11.40
CA LEU A 218 -2.05 -10.02 -10.18
C LEU A 218 -1.43 -8.62 -10.24
N VAL A 219 -0.87 -8.24 -11.39
CA VAL A 219 -0.33 -6.90 -11.62
C VAL A 219 -1.43 -5.84 -11.47
N ILE A 220 -2.58 -6.02 -12.13
CA ILE A 220 -3.73 -5.10 -12.01
C ILE A 220 -4.21 -5.00 -10.56
N TYR A 221 -4.28 -6.13 -9.85
CA TYR A 221 -4.64 -6.15 -8.45
C TYR A 221 -3.65 -5.35 -7.60
N ALA A 222 -2.34 -5.54 -7.81
CA ALA A 222 -1.30 -4.79 -7.11
C ALA A 222 -1.37 -3.29 -7.39
N PHE A 223 -1.63 -2.88 -8.64
CA PHE A 223 -1.86 -1.48 -8.99
C PHE A 223 -3.06 -0.90 -8.25
N ARG A 224 -4.21 -1.58 -8.27
CA ARG A 224 -5.42 -1.12 -7.57
C ARG A 224 -5.21 -1.03 -6.06
N PHE A 225 -4.47 -1.97 -5.49
CA PHE A 225 -4.13 -1.96 -4.07
C PHE A 225 -3.22 -0.76 -3.73
N ALA A 226 -2.21 -0.49 -4.55
CA ALA A 226 -1.30 0.65 -4.35
C ALA A 226 -1.98 2.02 -4.58
N GLU A 227 -2.96 2.08 -5.49
CA GLU A 227 -3.70 3.30 -5.82
C GLU A 227 -4.89 3.58 -4.90
N ALA A 228 -5.25 2.66 -4.01
CA ALA A 228 -6.36 2.81 -3.09
C ALA A 228 -6.11 3.99 -2.12
N LYS A 229 -6.34 5.22 -2.59
CA LYS A 229 -6.48 6.39 -1.74
C LYS A 229 -7.71 6.15 -0.87
N PRO A 230 -7.65 6.38 0.46
CA PRO A 230 -8.86 6.47 1.27
C PRO A 230 -9.75 7.54 0.62
N ARG A 231 -10.90 7.10 0.06
CA ARG A 231 -11.83 7.92 -0.73
C ARG A 231 -12.63 8.86 0.18
N LEU A 232 -11.97 9.75 0.91
CA LEU A 232 -12.62 10.59 1.92
C LEU A 232 -12.73 12.07 1.53
N LEU A 233 -12.07 12.49 0.46
CA LEU A 233 -12.17 13.87 -0.04
C LEU A 233 -13.30 14.10 -1.06
N LYS A 234 -14.01 13.05 -1.47
CA LYS A 234 -15.36 13.22 -1.99
C LYS A 234 -16.31 13.04 -0.82
N GLY A 235 -16.38 14.05 0.04
CA GLY A 235 -17.62 14.29 0.79
C GLY A 235 -18.79 14.27 -0.19
N PRO A 236 -20.03 13.96 0.26
CA PRO A 236 -21.18 13.95 -0.63
C PRO A 236 -21.15 15.28 -1.37
N THR A 237 -20.85 15.25 -2.67
CA THR A 237 -21.21 16.35 -3.54
C THR A 237 -22.68 16.49 -3.26
N HIS A 238 -23.05 17.61 -2.63
CA HIS A 238 -24.41 18.11 -2.63
C HIS A 238 -24.76 18.30 -4.11
N GLU A 239 -25.05 17.18 -4.76
CA GLU A 239 -25.70 17.11 -6.05
C GLU A 239 -27.04 17.72 -5.77
N LYS A 240 -27.12 18.97 -6.22
CA LYS A 240 -28.17 19.94 -5.97
C LYS A 240 -29.51 19.23 -6.01
N ALA A 241 -30.18 19.19 -4.86
CA ALA A 241 -31.62 19.22 -4.85
C ALA A 241 -32.01 20.55 -5.51
N ALA A 242 -32.22 20.49 -6.82
CA ALA A 242 -32.84 21.51 -7.65
C ALA A 242 -34.00 20.84 -8.37
#